data_AF-A0A4R3LPK9-F1
#
_entry.id   AF-A0A4R3LPK9-F1
#
_cell.length_a   1.000
_cell.length_b   1.000
_cell.length_c   1.000
_cell.angle_alpha   90.00
_cell.angle_beta   90.00
_cell.angle_gamma   90.00
#
_symmetry.space_group_name_H-M   'P 1'
#
loop_
_entity.id
_entity.type
_entity.pdbx_description
1 polymer ?
#
loop_
_entity_poly.entity_id
_entity_poly.type
_entity_poly.pdbx_seq_one_letter_code
_entity_poly.pdbx_strand_id
1 'polypeptide(L)'
;MLAWKFVQAREAAEGRRIELRTFIDQYFGAREVVNRIKREFGSVMQVDLLMKNNDNSNRFYRAGIDQIDSHIPERVGRAELERLLGLP
;
A
#
# COMPACT_ATOMS: atom_id res chain seq x y z
N MET A 1 7.57 -6.90 -0.39
CA MET A 1 8.91 -6.54 0.14
C MET A 1 9.76 -5.65 -0.80
N LEU A 2 9.23 -5.10 -1.91
CA LEU A 2 9.96 -4.14 -2.76
C LEU A 2 9.73 -2.68 -2.33
N ALA A 3 8.53 -2.35 -1.84
CA ALA A 3 8.22 -1.03 -1.30
C ALA A 3 9.18 -0.60 -0.16
N TRP A 4 9.52 -1.52 0.75
CA TRP A 4 10.49 -1.27 1.81
C TRP A 4 11.89 -0.95 1.28
N LYS A 5 12.35 -1.65 0.23
CA LYS A 5 13.62 -1.35 -0.42
C LYS A 5 13.66 0.07 -1.00
N PHE A 6 12.55 0.57 -1.54
CA PHE A 6 12.48 1.95 -2.01
C PHE A 6 12.56 2.97 -0.87
N VAL A 7 11.97 2.65 0.30
CA VAL A 7 12.10 3.49 1.50
C VAL A 7 13.56 3.55 1.95
N GLN A 8 14.23 2.41 2.05
CA GLN A 8 15.66 2.34 2.42
C GLN A 8 16.55 3.09 1.41
N ALA A 9 16.27 2.96 0.11
CA ALA A 9 17.03 3.67 -0.92
C ALA A 9 16.84 5.20 -0.81
N ARG A 10 15.62 5.67 -0.54
CA ARG A 10 15.34 7.09 -0.29
C ARG A 10 15.99 7.60 0.98
N GLU A 11 16.05 6.80 2.03
CA GLU A 11 16.78 7.17 3.25
C GLU A 11 18.26 7.37 2.93
N ALA A 12 18.88 6.44 2.20
CA ALA A 12 20.28 6.53 1.81
C ALA A 12 20.58 7.72 0.88
N ALA A 13 19.68 8.04 -0.06
CA ALA A 13 19.88 9.10 -1.05
C ALA A 13 19.46 10.50 -0.55
N GLU A 14 18.42 10.59 0.27
CA GLU A 14 17.76 11.86 0.62
C GLU A 14 17.77 12.16 2.15
N GLY A 15 18.24 11.23 2.99
CA GLY A 15 18.22 11.38 4.46
C GLY A 15 16.82 11.29 5.10
N ARG A 16 15.81 10.86 4.35
CA ARG A 16 14.42 10.74 4.82
C ARG A 16 14.17 9.40 5.51
N ARG A 17 14.60 9.28 6.76
CA ARG A 17 14.40 8.07 7.57
C ARG A 17 12.91 7.83 7.85
N ILE A 18 12.49 6.58 7.68
CA ILE A 18 11.17 6.08 8.09
C ILE A 18 11.40 4.82 8.93
N GLU A 19 10.88 4.79 10.16
CA GLU A 19 10.96 3.61 11.00
C GLU A 19 10.17 2.44 10.40
N LEU A 20 10.67 1.22 10.57
CA LEU A 20 10.03 0.03 10.01
C LEU A 20 8.59 -0.16 10.51
N ARG A 21 8.34 0.13 11.80
CA ARG A 21 6.99 0.09 12.38
C ARG A 21 6.06 1.09 11.70
N THR A 22 6.53 2.32 11.49
CA THR A 22 5.79 3.37 10.77
C THR A 22 5.48 2.96 9.34
N PHE A 23 6.44 2.33 8.64
CA PHE A 23 6.21 1.80 7.30
C PHE A 23 5.10 0.74 7.29
N ILE A 24 5.11 -0.20 8.23
CA ILE A 24 4.07 -1.24 8.34
C ILE A 24 2.70 -0.63 8.66
N ASP A 25 2.64 0.29 9.62
CA ASP A 25 1.38 0.98 9.95
C ASP A 25 0.83 1.73 8.74
N GLN A 26 1.68 2.43 7.98
CA GLN A 26 1.29 3.12 6.75
C GLN A 26 0.89 2.16 5.63
N TYR A 27 1.55 1.00 5.51
CA TYR A 27 1.25 -0.01 4.48
C TYR A 27 -0.21 -0.46 4.55
N PHE A 28 -0.72 -0.72 5.76
CA PHE A 28 -2.12 -1.08 5.97
C PHE A 28 -3.03 0.16 6.05
N GLY A 29 -2.59 1.19 6.78
CA GLY A 29 -3.37 2.41 7.01
C GLY A 29 -3.73 3.15 5.73
N ALA A 30 -2.89 3.09 4.69
CA ALA A 30 -3.21 3.70 3.40
C ALA A 30 -4.51 3.14 2.79
N ARG A 31 -4.73 1.81 2.85
CA ARG A 31 -5.95 1.18 2.33
C ARG A 31 -7.16 1.51 3.19
N GLU A 32 -6.99 1.49 4.51
CA GLU A 32 -8.03 1.86 5.47
C GLU A 32 -8.52 3.29 5.24
N VAL A 33 -7.60 4.24 5.09
CA VAL A 33 -7.90 5.66 4.86
C VAL A 33 -8.65 5.84 3.54
N VAL A 34 -8.21 5.21 2.46
CA VAL A 34 -8.91 5.27 1.16
C VAL A 34 -10.34 4.75 1.28
N ASN A 35 -10.54 3.59 1.90
CA ASN A 35 -11.87 3.04 2.13
C ASN A 35 -12.72 3.93 3.05
N ARG A 36 -12.12 4.54 4.08
CA ARG A 36 -12.83 5.47 4.98
C ARG A 36 -13.32 6.70 4.22
N ILE A 37 -12.46 7.32 3.42
CA ILE A 37 -12.82 8.47 2.58
C ILE A 37 -13.93 8.07 1.59
N LYS A 38 -13.82 6.92 0.91
CA LYS A 38 -14.86 6.45 -0.02
C LYS A 38 -16.20 6.21 0.68
N ARG A 39 -16.21 5.69 1.91
CA ARG A 39 -17.44 5.53 2.71
C ARG A 39 -18.04 6.87 3.15
N GLU A 40 -17.20 7.83 3.56
CA GLU A 40 -17.63 9.13 4.06
C GLU A 40 -18.22 10.01 2.94
N PHE A 41 -17.60 9.99 1.77
CA PHE A 41 -17.98 10.85 0.64
C PHE A 41 -18.80 10.12 -0.43
N GLY A 42 -18.95 8.80 -0.34
CA GLY A 42 -19.83 8.01 -1.21
C GLY A 42 -19.59 8.25 -2.71
N SER A 43 -20.64 8.67 -3.41
CA SER A 43 -20.61 8.90 -4.85
C SER A 43 -19.90 10.18 -5.28
N VAL A 44 -19.67 11.15 -4.38
CA VAL A 44 -18.95 12.39 -4.75
C VAL A 44 -17.44 12.19 -4.81
N MET A 45 -16.93 11.06 -4.30
CA MET A 45 -15.52 10.69 -4.36
C MET A 45 -15.32 9.50 -5.31
N GLN A 46 -14.57 9.71 -6.38
CA GLN A 46 -14.13 8.65 -7.28
C GLN A 46 -12.78 8.09 -6.83
N VAL A 47 -12.68 6.76 -6.73
CA VAL A 47 -11.44 6.06 -6.45
C VAL A 47 -11.14 5.16 -7.63
N ASP A 48 -9.99 5.40 -8.27
CA ASP A 48 -9.48 4.56 -9.34
C ASP A 48 -8.25 3.81 -8.84
N LEU A 49 -8.16 2.52 -9.16
CA LEU A 49 -7.05 1.65 -8.79
C LEU A 49 -6.20 1.31 -10.01
N LEU A 50 -4.92 1.64 -9.93
CA LEU A 50 -3.89 1.17 -10.84
C LEU A 50 -2.93 0.25 -10.09
N MET A 51 -2.87 -1.02 -10.48
CA MET A 51 -1.85 -1.94 -10.01
C MET A 51 -0.88 -2.24 -11.15
N LYS A 52 0.41 -2.12 -10.88
CA LYS A 52 1.47 -2.39 -11.84
C LYS A 52 2.67 -3.03 -11.13
N ASN A 53 3.12 -4.18 -11.62
CA ASN A 53 4.40 -4.75 -11.23
C ASN A 53 5.54 -3.95 -11.83
N ASN A 54 6.66 -3.83 -11.12
CA ASN A 54 7.82 -3.07 -11.58
C ASN A 54 8.56 -3.72 -12.77
N ASP A 55 8.33 -5.01 -13.01
CA ASP A 55 8.79 -5.75 -14.18
C ASP A 55 7.79 -5.72 -15.35
N ASN A 56 6.69 -4.98 -15.22
CA ASN A 56 5.60 -4.86 -16.18
C ASN A 56 4.83 -6.17 -16.45
N SER A 57 5.05 -7.24 -15.68
CA SER A 57 4.44 -8.56 -15.87
C SER A 57 2.94 -8.59 -15.54
N ASN A 58 2.48 -7.69 -14.67
CA ASN A 58 1.09 -7.62 -14.26
C ASN A 58 0.68 -6.16 -14.14
N ARG A 59 -0.33 -5.76 -14.91
CA ARG A 59 -0.90 -4.41 -14.88
C ARG A 59 -2.40 -4.52 -15.02
N PHE A 60 -3.13 -3.93 -14.09
CA PHE A 60 -4.56 -3.71 -14.27
C PHE A 60 -4.97 -2.33 -13.79
N TYR A 61 -6.06 -1.87 -14.37
CA TYR A 61 -6.76 -0.66 -13.98
C TYR A 61 -8.22 -1.00 -13.67
N ARG A 62 -8.77 -0.34 -12.67
CA ARG A 62 -10.19 -0.37 -12.30
C ARG A 62 -10.62 1.05 -11.96
N ALA A 63 -11.61 1.55 -12.70
CA ALA A 63 -12.20 2.86 -12.42
C ALA A 63 -13.34 2.73 -11.41
N GLY A 64 -13.54 3.77 -10.59
CA GLY A 64 -14.74 3.93 -9.76
C GLY A 64 -14.97 2.79 -8.77
N ILE A 65 -13.92 2.29 -8.14
CA ILE A 65 -14.03 1.21 -7.15
C ILE A 65 -14.62 1.72 -5.83
N ASP A 66 -15.39 0.87 -5.15
CA ASP A 66 -15.98 1.20 -3.84
C ASP A 66 -15.10 0.75 -2.67
N GLN A 67 -14.37 -0.35 -2.82
CA GLN A 67 -13.47 -0.88 -1.80
C GLN A 67 -12.18 -1.38 -2.44
N ILE A 68 -11.05 -0.86 -1.98
CA ILE A 68 -9.74 -1.16 -2.58
C ILE A 68 -9.32 -2.62 -2.38
N ASP A 69 -9.60 -3.19 -1.21
CA ASP A 69 -9.15 -4.55 -0.84
C ASP A 69 -9.78 -5.64 -1.72
N SER A 70 -10.98 -5.41 -2.26
CA SER A 70 -11.66 -6.33 -3.19
C SER A 70 -10.90 -6.53 -4.51
N HIS A 71 -9.92 -5.67 -4.79
CA HIS A 71 -9.17 -5.67 -6.03
C HIS A 71 -7.67 -5.95 -5.84
N ILE A 72 -7.16 -5.98 -4.60
CA ILE A 72 -5.76 -6.27 -4.34
C ILE A 72 -5.58 -7.78 -4.12
N PRO A 73 -4.80 -8.49 -4.97
CA PRO A 73 -4.60 -9.93 -4.85
C PRO A 73 -3.71 -10.32 -3.67
N GLU A 74 -2.84 -9.43 -3.19
CA GLU A 74 -1.93 -9.69 -2.08
C GLU A 74 -2.68 -9.71 -0.74
N ARG A 75 -2.62 -10.87 -0.05
CA ARG A 75 -3.23 -11.12 1.26
C ARG A 75 -2.21 -11.31 2.38
N VAL A 76 -1.13 -10.53 2.37
CA VAL A 76 -0.14 -10.56 3.46
C VAL A 76 -0.71 -9.84 4.68
N GLY A 77 -0.85 -10.58 5.78
CA GLY A 77 -1.30 -10.02 7.07
C GLY A 77 -0.19 -9.25 7.78
N ARG A 78 -0.55 -8.45 8.80
CA ARG A 78 0.41 -7.64 9.56
C ARG A 78 1.56 -8.47 10.15
N ALA A 79 1.25 -9.55 10.88
CA ALA A 79 2.25 -10.41 11.49
C ALA A 79 3.16 -11.10 10.45
N GLU A 80 2.62 -11.44 9.28
CA GLU A 80 3.41 -11.99 8.18
C GLU A 80 4.33 -10.92 7.59
N LEU A 81 3.85 -9.69 7.42
CA LEU A 81 4.66 -8.57 6.95
C LEU A 81 5.78 -8.23 7.95
N GLU A 82 5.49 -8.21 9.24
CA GLU A 82 6.48 -8.00 10.31
C GLU A 82 7.60 -9.04 10.23
N ARG A 83 7.23 -10.33 10.15
CA ARG A 83 8.20 -11.43 9.94
C ARG A 83 9.01 -11.28 8.67
N LEU A 84 8.36 -10.96 7.54
CA LEU A 84 9.05 -10.78 6.25
C LEU A 84 10.07 -9.63 6.29
N LEU A 85 9.82 -8.62 7.13
CA LEU A 85 10.66 -7.44 7.28
C LEU A 85 11.66 -7.52 8.44
N GLY A 86 11.67 -8.62 9.20
CA GLY A 86 12.61 -8.83 10.30
C GLY A 86 12.25 -8.05 11.58
N LEU A 87 10.99 -7.68 11.77
CA LEU A 87 10.50 -7.23 13.07
C LEU A 87 10.28 -8.45 13.98
N PRO A 88 10.85 -8.44 15.21
CA PRO A 88 10.64 -9.50 16.20
C PRO A 88 9.20 -9.57 16.71
#